data_AF-A0A0S7Z6D3-F1
#
_entry.id   AF-A0A0S7Z6D3-F1
#
_cell.length_a   1.000
_cell.length_b   1.000
_cell.length_c   1.000
_cell.angle_alpha   90.00
_cell.angle_beta   90.00
_cell.angle_gamma   90.00
#
_symmetry.space_group_name_H-M   'P 1'
#
loop_
_entity.id
_entity.type
_entity.pdbx_description
1 polymer ?
#
loop_
_entity_poly.entity_id
_entity_poly.type
_entity_poly.pdbx_seq_one_letter_code
_entity_poly.pdbx_strand_id
1 'polypeptide(L)' 'HGVTVLNAPGTVDSDYRGEIQVILINHGKRPFTIKRGMRIAQLVVCRVEKLTIIELSSQEEAGFTERNAGGFGHTGV' A
#
# COMPACT_ATOMS: atom_id res chain seq x y z
N HIS A 1 -7.05 -16.82 -10.59
CA HIS A 1 -8.20 -16.45 -9.74
C HIS A 1 -8.14 -14.95 -9.51
N GLY A 2 -9.27 -14.22 -9.54
CA GLY A 2 -9.27 -12.76 -9.34
C GLY A 2 -9.17 -12.37 -7.87
N VAL A 3 -8.41 -13.14 -7.08
CA VAL A 3 -8.37 -12.99 -5.62
C VAL A 3 -7.16 -12.15 -5.24
N THR A 4 -7.40 -11.10 -4.48
CA THR A 4 -6.37 -10.18 -4.01
C THR A 4 -6.61 -9.85 -2.53
N VAL A 5 -5.65 -9.17 -1.91
CA VAL A 5 -5.83 -8.53 -0.61
C VAL A 5 -6.37 -7.12 -0.87
N LEU A 6 -7.56 -6.82 -0.38
CA LEU A 6 -8.31 -5.61 -0.71
C LEU A 6 -7.57 -4.34 -0.30
N ASN A 7 -6.96 -4.35 0.87
CA ASN A 7 -6.16 -3.25 1.39
C ASN A 7 -4.67 -3.37 1.03
N ALA A 8 -4.31 -4.11 -0.02
CA ALA A 8 -2.90 -4.27 -0.39
C ALA A 8 -2.24 -2.93 -0.78
N PRO A 9 -1.04 -2.62 -0.24
CA PRO A 9 -0.36 -3.33 0.85
C PRO A 9 -1.01 -3.06 2.22
N GLY A 10 -1.38 -4.12 2.94
CA GLY A 10 -1.92 -4.00 4.29
C GLY A 10 -0.82 -3.58 5.26
N THR A 11 -1.04 -2.49 6.00
CA THR A 11 -0.08 -1.96 6.97
C THR A 11 -0.37 -2.53 8.36
N VAL A 12 0.66 -3.06 9.02
CA VAL A 12 0.60 -3.55 10.41
C VAL A 12 1.48 -2.66 11.26
N ASP A 13 0.88 -1.94 12.22
CA ASP A 13 1.62 -1.03 13.09
C ASP A 13 2.56 -1.78 14.05
N SER A 14 3.69 -1.15 14.37
CA SER A 14 4.77 -1.77 15.16
C SER A 14 4.37 -2.16 16.59
N ASP A 15 3.34 -1.51 17.14
CA ASP A 15 2.79 -1.75 18.47
C ASP A 15 1.56 -2.65 18.45
N TYR A 16 1.10 -3.10 17.28
CA TYR A 16 0.00 -4.05 17.17
C TYR A 16 0.38 -5.41 17.77
N ARG A 17 -0.52 -5.98 18.58
CA ARG A 17 -0.34 -7.29 19.25
C ARG A 17 -1.51 -8.25 19.04
N GLY A 18 -2.48 -7.87 18.20
CA GLY A 18 -3.62 -8.73 17.87
C GLY A 18 -3.28 -9.77 16.80
N GLU A 19 -4.27 -10.59 16.46
CA GLU A 19 -4.18 -11.54 15.35
C GLU A 19 -4.14 -10.80 14.01
N ILE A 20 -3.18 -11.16 13.15
CA ILE A 20 -3.12 -10.61 11.79
C ILE A 20 -4.22 -11.25 10.95
N GLN A 21 -5.12 -10.42 10.43
CA GLN A 21 -6.18 -10.82 9.52
C GLN A 21 -5.91 -10.37 8.08
N VAL A 22 -6.46 -11.09 7.10
CA VAL A 22 -6.28 -10.80 5.67
C VAL A 22 -7.64 -10.52 5.04
N ILE A 23 -7.81 -9.30 4.52
CA ILE A 23 -9.05 -8.88 3.85
C ILE A 23 -8.99 -9.36 2.40
N LEU A 24 -9.48 -10.57 2.14
CA LEU A 24 -9.52 -11.13 0.79
C LEU A 24 -10.75 -10.64 0.01
N ILE A 25 -10.54 -10.27 -1.24
CA ILE A 25 -11.61 -9.98 -2.20
C ILE A 25 -11.44 -10.85 -3.44
N ASN A 26 -12.56 -11.35 -3.99
CA ASN A 26 -12.57 -12.07 -5.27
C ASN A 26 -13.23 -11.19 -6.34
N HIS A 27 -12.42 -10.55 -7.18
CA HIS A 27 -12.86 -9.84 -8.39
C HIS A 27 -13.21 -10.78 -9.56
N GLY A 28 -13.00 -12.09 -9.40
CA GLY A 28 -13.31 -13.07 -10.41
C GLY A 28 -14.82 -13.34 -10.53
N LYS A 29 -15.24 -13.80 -11.72
CA LYS A 29 -16.64 -14.17 -11.99
C LYS A 29 -17.06 -15.53 -11.43
N ARG A 30 -16.15 -16.27 -10.80
CA ARG A 30 -16.38 -17.61 -10.26
C ARG A 30 -15.96 -17.68 -8.79
N PRO A 31 -16.63 -18.48 -7.95
CA PRO A 31 -16.21 -18.71 -6.58
C PRO A 31 -14.76 -19.20 -6.48
N PHE A 32 -14.09 -18.81 -5.40
CA PHE A 32 -12.77 -19.33 -5.04
C PHE A 32 -12.83 -19.89 -3.62
N THR A 33 -12.63 -21.20 -3.48
CA THR A 33 -12.70 -21.88 -2.19
C THR A 33 -11.33 -21.89 -1.52
N ILE A 34 -11.26 -21.32 -0.32
CA ILE A 34 -10.07 -21.36 0.52
C ILE A 34 -10.21 -22.51 1.51
N LYS A 35 -9.10 -23.21 1.76
CA LYS A 35 -9.02 -24.28 2.75
C LYS A 35 -8.01 -23.90 3.83
N ARG A 36 -8.22 -24.40 5.04
CA ARG A 36 -7.25 -24.25 6.15
C ARG A 36 -5.88 -24.76 5.71
N GLY A 37 -4.83 -24.01 6.04
CA GLY A 37 -3.43 -24.33 5.65
C GLY A 37 -3.04 -23.84 4.26
N MET A 38 -3.97 -23.29 3.47
CA MET A 38 -3.65 -22.69 2.18
C MET A 38 -2.93 -21.35 2.39
N ARG A 39 -1.87 -21.12 1.63
CA ARG A 39 -1.14 -19.83 1.62
C ARG A 39 -1.97 -18.80 0.86
N ILE A 40 -2.38 -17.73 1.53
CA ILE A 40 -3.30 -16.70 0.99
C ILE A 40 -2.71 -15.29 0.94
N ALA A 41 -1.57 -15.05 1.57
CA ALA A 41 -0.86 -13.78 1.60
C ALA A 41 0.63 -14.01 1.93
N GLN A 42 1.44 -12.96 1.84
CA GLN A 42 2.83 -12.92 2.30
C GLN A 42 3.03 -11.68 3.18
N LEU A 43 3.90 -11.80 4.18
CA LEU A 43 4.31 -10.69 5.04
C LEU A 43 5.69 -10.19 4.59
N VAL A 44 5.84 -8.87 4.47
CA VAL A 44 7.11 -8.21 4.20
C VAL A 44 7.40 -7.26 5.35
N VAL A 45 8.61 -7.34 5.93
CA VAL A 45 9.06 -6.45 7.00
C VAL A 45 10.04 -5.44 6.39
N CYS A 46 9.70 -4.15 6.50
CA CYS A 46 10.50 -3.05 5.97
C CYS A 46 10.73 -2.00 7.06
N ARG A 47 11.84 -1.26 6.95
CA ARG A 47 12.07 -0.05 7.75
C ARG A 47 11.09 1.04 7.32
N VAL A 48 10.53 1.76 8.29
CA VAL A 48 9.71 2.95 8.08
C VAL A 48 10.35 4.13 8.81
N GLU A 49 10.46 5.28 8.15
CA GLU A 49 10.97 6.50 8.77
C GLU A 49 9.83 7.27 9.45
N LYS A 50 10.10 7.81 10.65
CA LYS A 50 9.18 8.75 11.31
C LYS A 50 9.45 10.15 10.77
N LEU A 51 8.43 10.75 10.15
CA LEU A 51 8.54 12.08 9.56
C LEU A 51 8.03 13.15 10.53
N THR A 52 8.71 14.30 10.54
CA THR A 52 8.17 15.54 11.11
C THR A 52 7.69 16.40 9.95
N ILE A 53 6.42 16.83 9.99
CA ILE A 53 5.86 17.71 8.96
C ILE A 53 6.28 19.15 9.28
N ILE A 54 6.88 19.81 8.30
CA ILE A 54 7.24 21.24 8.35
C ILE A 54 6.38 21.93 7.29
N GLU A 55 5.53 22.85 7.72
CA GLU A 55 4.70 23.67 6.84
C GLU A 55 5.56 24.77 6.19
N LEU A 56 5.43 24.92 4.87
CA LEU A 56 6.13 25.93 4.09
C LEU A 56 5.16 27.02 3.65
N SER A 57 5.65 28.24 3.50
CA SER A 57 4.81 29.37 3.12
C SER A 57 4.51 29.43 1.62
N SER A 58 5.34 28.78 0.80
CA SER A 58 5.17 28.73 -0.65
C SER A 58 5.88 27.54 -1.32
N GLN A 59 5.59 27.31 -2.60
CA GLN A 59 6.23 26.27 -3.41
C GLN A 59 7.70 26.59 -3.70
N GLU A 60 8.07 27.86 -3.81
CA GLU A 60 9.44 28.31 -4.05
C GLU A 60 10.38 27.89 -2.92
N GLU A 61 9.89 27.86 -1.67
CA GLU A 61 10.66 27.34 -0.51
C GLU A 61 10.95 25.84 -0.64
N ALA A 62 10.04 25.07 -1.25
CA ALA A 62 10.21 23.64 -1.49
C ALA A 62 11.17 23.32 -2.66
N GLY A 63 11.43 24.32 -3.52
CA GLY A 63 12.26 24.18 -4.72
C GLY A 63 11.55 23.50 -5.90
N PHE A 64 12.30 23.34 -6.99
CA PHE A 64 11.82 22.74 -8.25
C PHE A 64 12.64 21.50 -8.61
N THR A 65 11.97 20.52 -9.24
CA THR A 65 12.60 19.30 -9.77
C THR A 65 12.19 19.10 -11.22
N GLU A 66 12.90 18.25 -11.96
CA GLU A 66 12.54 17.90 -13.34
C GLU A 66 11.12 17.30 -13.45
N ARG A 67 10.65 16.59 -12.42
CA ARG A 67 9.30 16.01 -12.37
C ARG A 67 8.22 17.02 -11.97
N ASN A 68 8.53 17.91 -11.03
CA ASN A 68 7.62 18.90 -10.47
C ASN A 68 6.23 18.30 -10.13
N ALA A 69 5.12 18.92 -10.54
CA ALA A 69 3.75 18.44 -10.32
C ALA A 69 3.34 17.22 -11.19
N GLY A 70 4.26 16.61 -11.94
CA GLY A 70 3.99 15.45 -12.78
C GLY A 70 3.51 14.24 -11.98
N GLY A 71 2.35 13.70 -12.34
CA GLY A 71 1.73 12.52 -11.70
C GLY A 71 0.81 11.76 -12.67
N PHE A 72 0.17 10.69 -12.23
CA PHE A 72 -0.88 9.99 -13.00
C PHE A 72 -0.51 9.61 -14.45
N GLY A 73 0.72 9.16 -14.67
CA GLY A 73 1.20 8.82 -16.02
C GLY A 73 1.63 10.01 -16.87
N HIS A 74 2.02 11.14 -16.27
CA HIS A 74 2.44 12.37 -17.00
C HIS A 74 3.57 12.17 -18.03
N THR A 75 4.41 11.15 -17.87
CA THR A 75 5.47 10.83 -18.84
C THR A 75 4.94 10.16 -20.10
N GLY A 76 3.66 9.78 -20.09
CA GLY A 76 3.05 8.98 -21.14
C GLY A 76 3.75 7.63 -21.33
N VAL A 77 3.46 7.06 -22.50
CA VAL A 77 4.24 6.06 -23.23
C VAL A 77 4.51 6.65 -24.61
#